data_AF-A0A952E9R0-F1
#
_entry.id   AF-A0A952E9R0-F1
#
_cell.length_a   1.000
_cell.length_b   1.000
_cell.length_c   1.000
_cell.angle_alpha   90.00
_cell.angle_beta   90.00
_cell.angle_gamma   90.00
#
_symmetry.space_group_name_H-M   'P 1'
#
loop_
_entity.id
_entity.type
_entity.pdbx_description
1 polymer ?
#
loop_
_entity_poly.entity_id
_entity_poly.type
_entity_poly.pdbx_seq_one_letter_code
_entity_poly.pdbx_strand_id
1 'polypeptide(L)'
;MNKATNIKQRRKSTFWIYNSGFICFTGLINLIFEHPRFIKRYVITFFTNRGFPEIESILLASVLSGIIGGISLIAVLFTIVKIEKPVSIRSLLSLYQFDWRGLCFYFIALGALNLIEYLILRKYLFHPVESLLLSLGFPQRPAYSFDPVLLQFKWLNSMAIISMCWIEFPEELYFRGYFQKEIYKRFGTFWSIILSALIWDIWHFFSLAMILRRFFVGLITAVIFHWRNNVWGVAVGHPLGNRLLVLLLIILGRKIL
;
A
#
# COMPACT_ATOMS: atom_id res chain seq x y z
N MET A 1 36.03 -26.21 7.04
CA MET A 1 34.95 -25.45 6.37
C MET A 1 34.38 -24.41 7.32
N ASN A 2 34.39 -23.13 6.93
CA ASN A 2 34.16 -21.99 7.82
C ASN A 2 32.70 -21.82 8.24
N LYS A 3 32.47 -21.63 9.54
CA LYS A 3 31.14 -21.38 10.17
C LYS A 3 30.43 -20.15 9.55
N ALA A 4 31.19 -19.16 9.09
CA ALA A 4 30.69 -17.95 8.44
C ALA A 4 30.02 -18.19 7.07
N THR A 5 30.56 -19.11 6.26
CA THR A 5 29.98 -19.48 4.95
C THR A 5 28.61 -20.14 5.09
N ASN A 6 28.43 -20.96 6.14
CA ASN A 6 27.17 -21.66 6.40
C ASN A 6 26.05 -20.69 6.84
N ILE A 7 26.39 -19.65 7.62
CA ILE A 7 25.44 -18.59 8.03
C ILE A 7 24.97 -17.78 6.81
N LYS A 8 25.88 -17.43 5.90
CA LYS A 8 25.56 -16.64 4.70
C LYS A 8 24.64 -17.42 3.75
N GLN A 9 24.83 -18.74 3.64
CA GLN A 9 24.02 -19.61 2.79
C GLN A 9 22.62 -19.87 3.38
N ARG A 10 22.51 -20.08 4.71
CA ARG A 10 21.20 -20.20 5.39
C ARG A 10 20.32 -18.95 5.24
N ARG A 11 20.90 -17.74 5.24
CA ARG A 11 20.17 -16.48 5.03
C ARG A 11 19.64 -16.30 3.60
N LYS A 12 20.26 -16.94 2.60
CA LYS A 12 19.82 -16.84 1.21
C LYS A 12 18.52 -17.61 0.96
N SER A 13 18.38 -18.83 1.50
CA SER A 13 17.21 -19.69 1.30
C SER A 13 15.99 -19.24 2.09
N THR A 14 16.19 -18.78 3.34
CA THR A 14 15.09 -18.31 4.20
C THR A 14 14.35 -17.12 3.60
N PHE A 15 15.07 -16.16 3.01
CA PHE A 15 14.45 -14.99 2.37
C PHE A 15 13.38 -15.34 1.33
N TRP A 16 13.64 -16.29 0.43
CA TRP A 16 12.68 -16.61 -0.62
C TRP A 16 11.43 -17.27 -0.05
N ILE A 17 11.61 -18.21 0.88
CA ILE A 17 10.50 -18.91 1.55
C ILE A 17 9.60 -17.90 2.29
N TYR A 18 10.19 -16.92 2.96
CA TYR A 18 9.41 -15.93 3.71
C TYR A 18 8.77 -14.87 2.84
N ASN A 19 9.40 -14.43 1.75
CA ASN A 19 8.79 -13.44 0.87
C ASN A 19 7.72 -14.06 -0.03
N SER A 20 7.91 -15.29 -0.51
CA SER A 20 6.83 -16.02 -1.17
C SER A 20 5.70 -16.32 -0.18
N GLY A 21 6.03 -16.74 1.04
CA GLY A 21 5.05 -16.95 2.11
C GLY A 21 4.30 -15.68 2.50
N PHE A 22 4.98 -14.54 2.57
CA PHE A 22 4.38 -13.24 2.83
C PHE A 22 3.48 -12.80 1.68
N ILE A 23 3.97 -12.80 0.44
CA ILE A 23 3.17 -12.41 -0.74
C ILE A 23 1.93 -13.32 -0.84
N CYS A 24 2.06 -14.61 -0.54
CA CYS A 24 0.92 -15.52 -0.46
C CYS A 24 0.02 -15.23 0.75
N PHE A 25 0.56 -14.89 1.93
CA PHE A 25 -0.24 -14.64 3.13
C PHE A 25 -0.97 -13.30 3.08
N THR A 26 -0.30 -12.22 2.70
CA THR A 26 -0.95 -10.93 2.49
C THR A 26 -1.74 -10.88 1.20
N GLY A 27 -1.33 -11.62 0.18
CA GLY A 27 -2.17 -11.90 -0.99
C GLY A 27 -3.44 -12.65 -0.60
N LEU A 28 -3.35 -13.62 0.32
CA LEU A 28 -4.50 -14.35 0.87
C LEU A 28 -5.34 -13.48 1.79
N ILE A 29 -4.76 -12.61 2.61
CA ILE A 29 -5.50 -11.63 3.44
C ILE A 29 -6.21 -10.65 2.51
N ASN A 30 -5.52 -10.10 1.51
CA ASN A 30 -6.17 -9.30 0.48
C ASN A 30 -7.21 -10.13 -0.29
N LEU A 31 -7.01 -11.42 -0.56
CA LEU A 31 -8.04 -12.26 -1.16
C LEU A 31 -9.22 -12.46 -0.20
N ILE A 32 -8.98 -12.59 1.09
CA ILE A 32 -10.00 -12.84 2.11
C ILE A 32 -10.82 -11.57 2.38
N PHE A 33 -10.18 -10.41 2.44
CA PHE A 33 -10.83 -9.12 2.73
C PHE A 33 -11.24 -8.35 1.47
N GLU A 34 -10.49 -8.45 0.38
CA GLU A 34 -10.76 -7.75 -0.89
C GLU A 34 -11.49 -8.62 -1.91
N HIS A 35 -11.48 -9.97 -1.85
CA HIS A 35 -12.30 -10.75 -2.77
C HIS A 35 -13.78 -10.61 -2.37
N PRO A 36 -14.59 -9.93 -3.20
CA PRO A 36 -15.79 -9.21 -2.75
C PRO A 36 -16.98 -10.11 -2.37
N ARG A 37 -16.88 -11.43 -2.50
CA ARG A 37 -18.07 -12.30 -2.43
C ARG A 37 -18.33 -12.93 -1.08
N PHE A 38 -17.30 -13.28 -0.31
CA PHE A 38 -17.51 -14.04 0.92
C PHE A 38 -17.48 -13.11 2.13
N ILE A 39 -16.31 -12.76 2.68
CA ILE A 39 -16.23 -12.01 3.94
C ILE A 39 -16.91 -10.64 3.84
N LYS A 40 -16.66 -9.89 2.77
CA LYS A 40 -17.31 -8.60 2.57
C LYS A 40 -18.84 -8.74 2.59
N ARG A 41 -19.39 -9.79 1.97
CA ARG A 41 -20.83 -10.07 2.01
C ARG A 41 -21.29 -10.48 3.40
N TYR A 42 -20.56 -11.32 4.13
CA TYR A 42 -20.91 -11.66 5.53
C TYR A 42 -20.92 -10.44 6.43
N VAL A 43 -19.91 -9.56 6.33
CA VAL A 43 -19.82 -8.35 7.15
C VAL A 43 -20.92 -7.36 6.78
N ILE A 44 -21.19 -7.14 5.49
CA ILE A 44 -22.30 -6.30 5.04
C ILE A 44 -23.63 -6.88 5.52
N THR A 45 -23.88 -8.17 5.31
CA THR A 45 -25.10 -8.86 5.77
C THR A 45 -25.23 -8.78 7.29
N PHE A 46 -24.14 -8.92 8.04
CA PHE A 46 -24.15 -8.81 9.49
C PHE A 46 -24.62 -7.43 9.97
N PHE A 47 -24.12 -6.34 9.37
CA PHE A 47 -24.57 -4.99 9.71
C PHE A 47 -25.99 -4.72 9.21
N THR A 48 -26.34 -5.18 8.01
CA THR A 48 -27.68 -5.02 7.45
C THR A 48 -28.72 -5.74 8.32
N ASN A 49 -28.43 -6.96 8.79
CA ASN A 49 -29.29 -7.72 9.72
C ASN A 49 -29.45 -7.05 11.10
N ARG A 50 -28.61 -6.05 11.42
CA ARG A 50 -28.73 -5.21 12.62
C ARG A 50 -29.40 -3.86 12.37
N GLY A 51 -29.98 -3.68 11.18
CA GLY A 51 -30.76 -2.49 10.82
C GLY A 51 -29.95 -1.34 10.24
N PHE A 52 -28.64 -1.53 9.96
CA PHE A 52 -27.87 -0.50 9.26
C PHE A 52 -28.27 -0.45 7.78
N PRO A 53 -28.39 0.75 7.18
CA PRO A 53 -28.51 0.88 5.73
C PRO A 53 -27.36 0.18 4.99
N GLU A 54 -27.63 -0.33 3.79
CA GLU A 54 -26.63 -1.07 3.00
C GLU A 54 -25.35 -0.26 2.79
N ILE A 55 -25.49 1.04 2.49
CA ILE A 55 -24.36 1.95 2.29
C ILE A 55 -23.50 2.14 3.55
N GLU A 56 -24.12 2.24 4.73
CA GLU A 56 -23.40 2.30 6.01
C GLU A 56 -22.70 0.97 6.29
N SER A 57 -23.36 -0.15 5.99
CA SER A 57 -22.79 -1.49 6.12
C SER A 57 -21.54 -1.67 5.25
N ILE A 58 -21.54 -1.14 4.02
CA ILE A 58 -20.37 -1.13 3.12
C ILE A 58 -19.22 -0.30 3.71
N LEU A 59 -19.51 0.87 4.26
CA LEU A 59 -18.50 1.74 4.89
C LEU A 59 -17.92 1.09 6.15
N LEU A 60 -18.76 0.55 7.03
CA LEU A 60 -18.33 -0.20 8.23
C LEU A 60 -17.46 -1.41 7.86
N ALA A 61 -17.86 -2.17 6.84
CA ALA A 61 -17.06 -3.28 6.33
C ALA A 61 -15.68 -2.80 5.81
N SER A 62 -15.63 -1.63 5.17
CA SER A 62 -14.38 -1.03 4.69
C SER A 62 -13.48 -0.58 5.83
N VAL A 63 -14.04 0.08 6.87
CA VAL A 63 -13.31 0.46 8.08
C VAL A 63 -12.71 -0.78 8.76
N LEU A 64 -13.53 -1.81 9.00
CA LEU A 64 -13.11 -3.04 9.65
C LEU A 64 -12.01 -3.76 8.85
N SER A 65 -12.18 -3.85 7.53
CA SER A 65 -11.17 -4.43 6.64
C SER A 65 -9.84 -3.67 6.75
N GLY A 66 -9.89 -2.33 6.82
CA GLY A 66 -8.69 -1.52 6.96
C GLY A 66 -7.97 -1.73 8.29
N ILE A 67 -8.72 -1.79 9.38
CA ILE A 67 -8.15 -2.08 10.72
C ILE A 67 -7.47 -3.45 10.72
N ILE A 68 -8.14 -4.49 10.22
CA ILE A 68 -7.60 -5.86 10.20
C ILE A 68 -6.38 -5.95 9.28
N GLY A 69 -6.42 -5.30 8.12
CA GLY A 69 -5.30 -5.24 7.18
C GLY A 69 -4.05 -4.64 7.82
N GLY A 70 -4.18 -3.50 8.51
CA GLY A 70 -3.05 -2.88 9.20
C GLY A 70 -2.53 -3.73 10.37
N ILE A 71 -3.40 -4.36 11.16
CA ILE A 71 -2.99 -5.31 12.21
C ILE A 71 -2.20 -6.47 11.62
N SER A 72 -2.65 -6.98 10.48
CA SER A 72 -2.01 -8.11 9.80
C SER A 72 -0.62 -7.74 9.27
N LEU A 73 -0.45 -6.55 8.71
CA LEU A 73 0.88 -6.07 8.30
C LEU A 73 1.82 -5.87 9.48
N ILE A 74 1.31 -5.33 10.60
CA ILE A 74 2.09 -5.22 11.83
C ILE A 74 2.51 -6.61 12.34
N ALA A 75 1.60 -7.58 12.34
CA ALA A 75 1.91 -8.96 12.74
C ALA A 75 2.98 -9.60 11.84
N VAL A 76 2.98 -9.31 10.54
CA VAL A 76 4.08 -9.70 9.65
C VAL A 76 5.38 -9.02 10.08
N LEU A 77 5.39 -7.70 10.29
CA LEU A 77 6.61 -6.99 10.68
C LEU A 77 7.19 -7.57 11.98
N PHE A 78 6.36 -7.90 12.96
CA PHE A 78 6.78 -8.62 14.18
C PHE A 78 7.36 -10.01 13.87
N THR A 79 6.75 -10.74 12.95
CA THR A 79 7.23 -12.05 12.50
C THR A 79 8.60 -11.94 11.86
N ILE A 80 8.81 -10.94 11.00
CA ILE A 80 10.11 -10.63 10.37
C ILE A 80 11.14 -10.30 11.46
N VAL A 81 10.82 -9.43 12.42
CA VAL A 81 11.72 -9.08 13.53
C VAL A 81 12.11 -10.34 14.34
N LYS A 82 11.16 -11.23 14.63
CA LYS A 82 11.40 -12.48 15.36
C LYS A 82 12.32 -13.43 14.59
N ILE A 83 12.17 -13.50 13.27
CA ILE A 83 12.97 -14.36 12.38
C ILE A 83 14.39 -13.79 12.18
N GLU A 84 14.49 -12.51 11.82
CA GLU A 84 15.76 -11.85 11.49
C GLU A 84 16.62 -11.58 12.72
N LYS A 85 15.99 -11.46 13.91
CA LYS A 85 16.64 -11.11 15.19
C LYS A 85 17.61 -9.92 15.01
N PRO A 86 17.14 -8.79 14.47
CA PRO A 86 18.02 -7.67 14.18
C PRO A 86 18.59 -7.10 15.48
N VAL A 87 19.81 -6.56 15.42
CA VAL A 87 20.40 -5.80 16.56
C VAL A 87 19.52 -4.60 16.92
N SER A 88 18.83 -4.02 15.93
CA SER A 88 17.89 -2.92 16.13
C SER A 88 16.78 -2.95 15.08
N ILE A 89 15.52 -2.87 15.51
CA ILE A 89 14.35 -2.73 14.63
C ILE A 89 14.49 -1.46 13.77
N ARG A 90 15.05 -0.39 14.35
CA ARG A 90 15.28 0.87 13.63
C ARG A 90 16.21 0.68 12.43
N SER A 91 17.30 -0.06 12.63
CA SER A 91 18.23 -0.38 11.55
C SER A 91 17.63 -1.35 10.53
N LEU A 92 16.82 -2.32 10.99
CA LEU A 92 16.12 -3.26 10.10
C LEU A 92 15.21 -2.50 9.13
N LEU A 93 14.32 -1.65 9.66
CA LEU A 93 13.28 -0.95 8.92
C LEU A 93 13.70 0.44 8.41
N SER A 94 14.95 0.86 8.64
CA SER A 94 15.46 2.21 8.30
C SER A 94 14.67 3.35 8.94
N LEU A 95 14.25 3.15 10.19
CA LEU A 95 13.57 4.12 11.04
C LEU A 95 14.60 4.92 11.85
N TYR A 96 15.25 5.88 11.20
CA TYR A 96 16.17 6.81 11.84
C TYR A 96 15.40 8.03 12.41
N GLN A 97 16.01 9.21 12.38
CA GLN A 97 15.32 10.47 12.68
C GLN A 97 14.25 10.76 11.63
N PHE A 98 13.22 11.50 12.02
CA PHE A 98 12.16 11.91 11.10
C PHE A 98 12.74 12.73 9.94
N ASP A 99 12.47 12.31 8.70
CA ASP A 99 13.07 12.89 7.51
C ASP A 99 12.14 13.89 6.82
N TRP A 100 12.11 15.12 7.33
CA TRP A 100 11.33 16.21 6.73
C TRP A 100 11.67 16.46 5.26
N ARG A 101 12.95 16.34 4.89
CA ARG A 101 13.38 16.53 3.50
C ARG A 101 12.85 15.43 2.59
N GLY A 102 12.90 14.18 3.06
CA GLY A 102 12.29 13.04 2.36
C GLY A 102 10.78 13.20 2.18
N LEU A 103 10.08 13.69 3.20
CA LEU A 103 8.65 13.98 3.13
C LEU A 103 8.33 15.10 2.13
N CYS A 104 9.04 16.22 2.16
CA CYS A 104 8.86 17.28 1.17
C CYS A 104 9.15 16.78 -0.24
N PHE A 105 10.23 16.02 -0.41
CA PHE A 105 10.59 15.46 -1.70
C PHE A 105 9.53 14.48 -2.23
N TYR A 106 8.92 13.69 -1.35
CA TYR A 106 7.77 12.85 -1.68
C TYR A 106 6.62 13.66 -2.29
N PHE A 107 6.18 14.73 -1.63
CA PHE A 107 5.07 15.54 -2.14
C PHE A 107 5.40 16.25 -3.44
N ILE A 108 6.63 16.75 -3.61
CA ILE A 108 7.08 17.37 -4.86
C ILE A 108 7.07 16.35 -5.99
N ALA A 109 7.69 15.18 -5.78
CA ALA A 109 7.79 14.14 -6.81
C ALA A 109 6.41 13.58 -7.19
N LEU A 110 5.55 13.32 -6.19
CA LEU A 110 4.18 12.87 -6.44
C LEU A 110 3.34 13.95 -7.12
N GLY A 111 3.46 15.20 -6.71
CA GLY A 111 2.79 16.33 -7.36
C GLY A 111 3.21 16.49 -8.82
N ALA A 112 4.51 16.37 -9.11
CA ALA A 112 5.03 16.38 -10.47
C ALA A 112 4.50 15.20 -11.30
N LEU A 113 4.46 13.98 -10.73
CA LEU A 113 3.86 12.82 -11.41
C LEU A 113 2.38 13.05 -11.69
N ASN A 114 1.61 13.55 -10.72
CA ASN A 114 0.18 13.83 -10.91
C ASN A 114 -0.05 14.87 -12.01
N LEU A 115 0.80 15.91 -12.09
CA LEU A 115 0.74 16.90 -13.16
C LEU A 115 1.06 16.29 -14.53
N ILE A 116 2.14 15.51 -14.63
CA ILE A 116 2.54 14.83 -15.87
C ILE A 116 1.50 13.78 -16.28
N GLU A 117 0.90 13.08 -15.30
CA GLU A 117 -0.21 12.17 -15.51
C GLU A 117 -1.39 12.92 -16.13
N TYR A 118 -1.83 14.00 -15.50
CA TYR A 118 -2.96 14.80 -15.96
C TYR A 118 -2.76 15.34 -17.38
N LEU A 119 -1.58 15.90 -17.66
CA LEU A 119 -1.29 16.53 -18.94
C LEU A 119 -1.05 15.52 -20.07
N ILE A 120 -0.42 14.38 -19.78
CA ILE A 120 0.12 13.48 -20.80
C ILE A 120 -0.22 12.01 -20.51
N LEU A 121 0.29 11.45 -19.41
CA LEU A 121 0.28 9.99 -19.24
C LEU A 121 -1.12 9.42 -19.17
N ARG A 122 -2.09 10.14 -18.58
CA ARG A 122 -3.47 9.65 -18.45
C ARG A 122 -4.08 9.38 -19.81
N LYS A 123 -3.99 10.33 -20.74
CA LYS A 123 -4.58 10.25 -22.07
C LYS A 123 -3.86 9.24 -22.96
N TYR A 124 -2.52 9.29 -22.98
CA TYR A 124 -1.74 8.56 -23.98
C TYR A 124 -1.20 7.20 -23.52
N LEU A 125 -1.16 6.94 -22.20
CA LEU A 125 -0.56 5.73 -21.65
C LEU A 125 -1.51 4.98 -20.71
N PHE A 126 -1.95 5.60 -19.62
CA PHE A 126 -2.70 4.90 -18.58
C PHE A 126 -4.10 4.52 -19.05
N HIS A 127 -4.89 5.43 -19.62
CA HIS A 127 -6.26 5.10 -20.06
C HIS A 127 -6.30 4.03 -21.17
N PRO A 128 -5.44 4.06 -22.21
CA PRO A 128 -5.40 2.99 -23.20
C PRO A 128 -5.05 1.62 -22.60
N VAL A 129 -4.05 1.57 -21.71
CA VAL A 129 -3.63 0.32 -21.05
C VAL A 129 -4.71 -0.19 -20.10
N GLU A 130 -5.29 0.69 -19.30
CA GLU A 130 -6.41 0.39 -18.40
C GLU A 130 -7.60 -0.17 -19.18
N SER A 131 -7.99 0.48 -20.30
CA SER A 131 -9.07 0.03 -21.17
C SER A 131 -8.79 -1.35 -21.80
N LEU A 132 -7.55 -1.59 -22.24
CA LEU A 132 -7.13 -2.88 -22.75
C LEU A 132 -7.25 -3.96 -21.67
N LEU A 133 -6.71 -3.72 -20.47
CA LEU A 133 -6.77 -4.68 -19.37
C LEU A 133 -8.22 -4.97 -18.94
N LEU A 134 -9.06 -3.94 -18.88
CA LEU A 134 -10.50 -4.12 -18.64
C LEU A 134 -11.17 -4.98 -19.72
N SER A 135 -10.83 -4.77 -21.00
CA SER A 135 -11.37 -5.58 -22.11
C SER A 135 -10.95 -7.05 -22.04
N LEU A 136 -9.80 -7.33 -21.41
CA LEU A 136 -9.30 -8.68 -21.13
C LEU A 136 -9.89 -9.29 -19.85
N GLY A 137 -10.79 -8.57 -19.16
CA GLY A 137 -11.44 -9.04 -17.94
C GLY A 137 -10.62 -8.88 -16.67
N PHE A 138 -9.53 -8.09 -16.70
CA PHE A 138 -8.79 -7.79 -15.46
C PHE A 138 -9.64 -6.93 -14.52
N PRO A 139 -9.61 -7.19 -13.20
CA PRO A 139 -10.41 -6.46 -12.26
C PRO A 139 -9.93 -5.01 -12.14
N GLN A 140 -10.90 -4.12 -11.98
CA GLN A 140 -10.67 -2.76 -11.53
C GLN A 140 -11.53 -2.51 -10.31
N ARG A 141 -10.89 -2.17 -9.20
CA ARG A 141 -11.60 -1.58 -8.08
C ARG A 141 -11.99 -0.16 -8.49
N PRO A 142 -13.27 0.25 -8.37
CA PRO A 142 -13.62 1.63 -8.61
C PRO A 142 -12.72 2.50 -7.75
N ALA A 143 -12.17 3.56 -8.36
CA ALA A 143 -11.56 4.62 -7.56
C ALA A 143 -12.59 5.02 -6.49
N TYR A 144 -12.14 5.36 -5.28
CA TYR A 144 -13.05 5.96 -4.30
C TYR A 144 -13.56 7.26 -4.90
N SER A 145 -14.69 7.17 -5.60
CA SER A 145 -15.43 8.30 -6.09
C SER A 145 -16.12 8.90 -4.88
N PHE A 146 -16.00 10.22 -4.75
CA PHE A 146 -16.82 10.97 -3.81
C PHE A 146 -18.24 10.96 -4.32
N ASP A 147 -18.94 9.86 -4.07
CA ASP A 147 -20.38 9.84 -4.24
C ASP A 147 -20.96 10.86 -3.24
N PRO A 148 -21.73 11.85 -3.70
CA PRO A 148 -22.41 12.79 -2.80
C PRO A 148 -23.24 12.10 -1.70
N VAL A 149 -23.76 10.90 -1.98
CA VAL A 149 -24.47 10.05 -1.00
C VAL A 149 -23.53 9.58 0.10
N LEU A 150 -22.24 9.37 -0.19
CA LEU A 150 -21.25 9.02 0.84
C LEU A 150 -20.93 10.21 1.74
N LEU A 151 -20.98 11.46 1.24
CA LEU A 151 -20.70 12.66 2.03
C LEU A 151 -21.67 12.88 3.20
N GLN A 152 -22.87 12.27 3.17
CA GLN A 152 -23.81 12.33 4.31
C GLN A 152 -23.27 11.58 5.53
N PHE A 153 -22.42 10.57 5.33
CA PHE A 153 -21.80 9.77 6.39
C PHE A 153 -20.38 10.25 6.69
N LYS A 154 -20.22 11.54 7.03
CA LYS A 154 -18.90 12.17 7.22
C LYS A 154 -18.00 11.38 8.16
N TRP A 155 -18.51 10.96 9.30
CA TRP A 155 -17.71 10.24 10.30
C TRP A 155 -17.24 8.87 9.79
N LEU A 156 -18.11 8.09 9.12
CA LEU A 156 -17.73 6.79 8.55
C LEU A 156 -16.70 6.92 7.45
N ASN A 157 -16.84 7.92 6.57
CA ASN A 157 -15.84 8.17 5.53
C ASN A 157 -14.50 8.61 6.14
N SER A 158 -14.52 9.48 7.14
CA SER A 158 -13.31 9.84 7.88
C SER A 158 -12.65 8.62 8.52
N MET A 159 -13.42 7.72 9.15
CA MET A 159 -12.90 6.47 9.70
C MET A 159 -12.31 5.56 8.61
N ALA A 160 -12.96 5.47 7.45
CA ALA A 160 -12.47 4.66 6.34
C ALA A 160 -11.16 5.22 5.76
N ILE A 161 -11.02 6.54 5.68
CA ILE A 161 -9.77 7.18 5.23
C ILE A 161 -8.67 6.97 6.26
N ILE A 162 -8.96 7.16 7.54
CA ILE A 162 -8.00 6.93 8.63
C ILE A 162 -7.56 5.47 8.65
N SER A 163 -8.48 4.52 8.44
CA SER A 163 -8.13 3.10 8.38
C SER A 163 -7.26 2.75 7.17
N MET A 164 -7.40 3.45 6.04
CA MET A 164 -6.46 3.31 4.93
C MET A 164 -5.09 3.87 5.27
N CYS A 165 -5.01 5.06 5.86
CA CYS A 165 -3.74 5.63 6.31
C CYS A 165 -3.02 4.67 7.28
N TRP A 166 -3.80 3.98 8.12
CA TRP A 166 -3.31 2.96 9.04
C TRP A 166 -2.72 1.72 8.35
N ILE A 167 -3.24 1.30 7.20
CA ILE A 167 -2.68 0.17 6.42
C ILE A 167 -1.38 0.58 5.73
N GLU A 168 -1.35 1.77 5.15
CA GLU A 168 -0.25 2.19 4.28
C GLU A 168 1.05 2.44 5.02
N PHE A 169 0.96 2.91 6.26
CA PHE A 169 2.13 3.12 7.09
C PHE A 169 2.97 1.83 7.28
N PRO A 170 2.42 0.72 7.83
CA PRO A 170 3.16 -0.54 7.96
C PRO A 170 3.47 -1.20 6.61
N GLU A 171 2.69 -0.94 5.56
CA GLU A 171 3.01 -1.34 4.19
C GLU A 171 4.34 -0.72 3.72
N GLU A 172 4.54 0.58 3.89
CA GLU A 172 5.81 1.23 3.53
C GLU A 172 6.99 0.74 4.37
N LEU A 173 6.76 0.45 5.67
CA LEU A 173 7.77 -0.18 6.52
C LEU A 173 8.20 -1.55 5.97
N TYR A 174 7.27 -2.33 5.46
CA TYR A 174 7.58 -3.62 4.84
C TYR A 174 8.27 -3.43 3.48
N PHE A 175 7.65 -2.73 2.53
CA PHE A 175 8.14 -2.65 1.15
C PHE A 175 9.44 -1.86 1.01
N ARG A 176 9.53 -0.70 1.63
CA ARG A 176 10.71 0.17 1.56
C ARG A 176 11.67 -0.16 2.68
N GLY A 177 11.15 -0.22 3.90
CA GLY A 177 11.96 -0.42 5.10
C GLY A 177 12.68 -1.77 5.15
N TYR A 178 12.06 -2.87 4.71
CA TYR A 178 12.65 -4.22 4.73
C TYR A 178 12.92 -4.77 3.34
N PHE A 179 11.88 -4.94 2.53
CA PHE A 179 11.90 -5.73 1.30
C PHE A 179 12.86 -5.17 0.25
N GLN A 180 12.78 -3.87 -0.06
CA GLN A 180 13.66 -3.21 -1.02
C GLN A 180 15.14 -3.33 -0.62
N LYS A 181 15.48 -3.26 0.67
CA LYS A 181 16.87 -3.44 1.14
C LYS A 181 17.37 -4.85 0.93
N GLU A 182 16.51 -5.84 1.15
CA GLU A 182 16.89 -7.22 0.92
C GLU A 182 17.12 -7.52 -0.57
N ILE A 183 16.32 -6.92 -1.46
CA ILE A 183 16.59 -6.96 -2.90
C ILE A 183 17.89 -6.24 -3.23
N TYR A 184 18.13 -5.06 -2.65
CA TYR A 184 19.37 -4.29 -2.83
C TYR A 184 20.63 -5.10 -2.49
N LYS A 185 20.63 -5.83 -1.35
CA LYS A 185 21.75 -6.68 -0.93
C LYS A 185 22.10 -7.79 -1.95
N ARG A 186 21.16 -8.17 -2.81
CA ARG A 186 21.28 -9.32 -3.74
C ARG A 186 21.48 -8.89 -5.18
N PHE A 187 20.77 -7.85 -5.60
CA PHE A 187 20.66 -7.45 -7.01
C PHE A 187 21.13 -6.00 -7.25
N GLY A 188 21.52 -5.28 -6.20
CA GLY A 188 21.99 -3.89 -6.31
C GLY A 188 20.87 -2.86 -6.45
N THR A 189 21.28 -1.60 -6.64
CA THR A 189 20.39 -0.43 -6.65
C THR A 189 19.26 -0.55 -7.67
N PHE A 190 19.62 -0.71 -8.95
CA PHE A 190 18.66 -0.65 -10.06
C PHE A 190 17.53 -1.67 -9.86
N TRP A 191 17.88 -2.93 -9.64
CA TRP A 191 16.90 -3.99 -9.44
C TRP A 191 16.12 -3.86 -8.13
N SER A 192 16.71 -3.31 -7.08
CA SER A 192 15.96 -3.04 -5.84
C SER A 192 14.79 -2.08 -6.05
N ILE A 193 14.99 -1.04 -6.85
CA ILE A 193 13.96 -0.03 -7.15
C ILE A 193 12.87 -0.66 -8.02
N ILE A 194 13.26 -1.26 -9.15
CA ILE A 194 12.31 -1.83 -10.11
C ILE A 194 11.49 -2.97 -9.51
N LEU A 195 12.15 -3.96 -8.89
CA LEU A 195 11.46 -5.15 -8.38
C LEU A 195 10.60 -4.84 -7.15
N SER A 196 11.04 -3.94 -6.26
CA SER A 196 10.20 -3.57 -5.11
C SER A 196 8.96 -2.77 -5.52
N ALA A 197 9.06 -1.90 -6.53
CA ALA A 197 7.92 -1.19 -7.08
C ALA A 197 6.94 -2.14 -7.80
N LEU A 198 7.47 -3.06 -8.61
CA LEU A 198 6.66 -4.03 -9.34
C LEU A 198 5.91 -4.99 -8.41
N ILE A 199 6.59 -5.52 -7.39
CA ILE A 199 5.97 -6.46 -6.45
C ILE A 199 4.94 -5.75 -5.56
N TRP A 200 5.21 -4.51 -5.14
CA TRP A 200 4.24 -3.68 -4.44
C TRP A 200 2.97 -3.45 -5.27
N ASP A 201 3.13 -3.18 -6.56
CA ASP A 201 1.99 -2.96 -7.46
C ASP A 201 1.21 -4.26 -7.75
N ILE A 202 1.90 -5.38 -8.00
CA ILE A 202 1.26 -6.69 -8.19
C ILE A 202 0.47 -7.12 -6.94
N TRP A 203 0.91 -6.73 -5.74
CA TRP A 203 0.21 -7.02 -4.51
C TRP A 203 -1.21 -6.41 -4.45
N HIS A 204 -1.48 -5.43 -5.31
CA HIS A 204 -2.81 -4.84 -5.55
C HIS A 204 -3.59 -5.56 -6.67
N PHE A 205 -3.52 -6.89 -6.71
CA PHE A 205 -4.12 -7.72 -7.77
C PHE A 205 -5.65 -7.54 -7.91
N PHE A 206 -6.32 -6.99 -6.89
CA PHE A 206 -7.75 -6.65 -6.93
C PHE A 206 -8.07 -5.47 -7.87
N SER A 207 -7.05 -4.78 -8.38
CA SER A 207 -7.19 -3.66 -9.30
C SER A 207 -6.08 -3.68 -10.35
N LEU A 208 -5.90 -4.83 -11.01
CA LEU A 208 -4.84 -5.04 -12.03
C LEU A 208 -4.98 -4.09 -13.23
N ALA A 209 -6.18 -3.62 -13.57
CA ALA A 209 -6.32 -2.61 -14.63
C ALA A 209 -5.52 -1.31 -14.35
N MET A 210 -5.25 -1.02 -13.08
CA MET A 210 -4.50 0.17 -12.64
C MET A 210 -2.99 -0.07 -12.44
N ILE A 211 -2.49 -1.26 -12.82
CA ILE A 211 -1.11 -1.71 -12.58
C ILE A 211 -0.10 -0.67 -13.05
N LEU A 212 -0.16 -0.26 -14.32
CA LEU A 212 0.84 0.65 -14.88
C LEU A 212 0.91 2.00 -14.16
N ARG A 213 -0.24 2.57 -13.78
CA ARG A 213 -0.27 3.84 -13.02
C ARG A 213 0.34 3.67 -11.63
N ARG A 214 -0.05 2.63 -10.90
CA ARG A 214 0.48 2.35 -9.56
C ARG A 214 1.96 2.03 -9.59
N PHE A 215 2.44 1.27 -10.58
CA PHE A 215 3.87 1.01 -10.75
C PHE A 215 4.70 2.29 -10.76
N PHE A 216 4.25 3.35 -11.45
CA PHE A 216 4.96 4.64 -11.48
C PHE A 216 4.98 5.32 -10.09
N VAL A 217 3.89 5.25 -9.32
CA VAL A 217 3.87 5.71 -7.92
C VAL A 217 4.84 4.88 -7.07
N GLY A 218 4.82 3.56 -7.24
CA GLY A 218 5.74 2.63 -6.57
C GLY A 218 7.21 2.92 -6.90
N LEU A 219 7.51 3.29 -8.15
CA LEU A 219 8.87 3.68 -8.57
C LEU A 219 9.33 4.96 -7.86
N ILE A 220 8.48 5.99 -7.79
CA ILE A 220 8.81 7.25 -7.09
C ILE A 220 9.12 6.97 -5.63
N THR A 221 8.27 6.21 -4.93
CA THR A 221 8.49 5.88 -3.52
C THR A 221 9.76 5.05 -3.31
N ALA A 222 10.03 4.07 -4.19
CA ALA A 222 11.26 3.28 -4.15
C ALA A 222 12.52 4.12 -4.40
N VAL A 223 12.48 5.08 -5.34
CA VAL A 223 13.58 6.01 -5.62
C VAL A 223 13.85 6.94 -4.44
N ILE A 224 12.79 7.55 -3.88
CA ILE A 224 12.90 8.42 -2.70
C ILE A 224 13.54 7.63 -1.55
N PHE A 225 13.03 6.43 -1.27
CA PHE A 225 13.60 5.59 -0.22
C PHE A 225 15.08 5.28 -0.48
N HIS A 226 15.45 4.94 -1.72
CA HIS A 226 16.84 4.66 -2.07
C HIS A 226 17.76 5.87 -1.80
N TRP A 227 17.36 7.08 -2.21
CA TRP A 227 18.16 8.29 -2.03
C TRP A 227 18.22 8.78 -0.58
N ARG A 228 17.15 8.61 0.18
CA ARG A 228 17.08 9.06 1.57
C ARG A 228 17.61 8.01 2.55
N ASN A 229 17.59 6.73 2.17
CA ASN A 229 17.84 5.58 3.04
C ASN A 229 17.08 5.68 4.38
N ASN A 230 15.87 6.21 4.32
CA ASN A 230 15.03 6.49 5.48
C ASN A 230 13.57 6.32 5.07
N VAL A 231 12.82 5.53 5.84
CA VAL A 231 11.45 5.17 5.49
C VAL A 231 10.43 6.24 5.88
N TRP A 232 10.76 7.18 6.78
CA TRP A 232 9.79 8.15 7.30
C TRP A 232 9.12 8.99 6.20
N GLY A 233 9.90 9.49 5.23
CA GLY A 233 9.36 10.35 4.17
C GLY A 233 8.27 9.66 3.34
N VAL A 234 8.48 8.39 3.00
CA VAL A 234 7.51 7.58 2.24
C VAL A 234 6.40 7.02 3.14
N ALA A 235 6.71 6.51 4.33
CA ALA A 235 5.74 5.96 5.26
C ALA A 235 4.73 6.98 5.77
N VAL A 236 5.09 8.26 5.82
CA VAL A 236 4.17 9.36 6.18
C VAL A 236 3.61 10.03 4.94
N GLY A 237 4.41 10.21 3.89
CA GLY A 237 3.94 10.81 2.64
C GLY A 237 2.85 9.98 1.95
N HIS A 238 3.00 8.65 1.94
CA HIS A 238 2.04 7.73 1.34
C HIS A 238 0.62 7.85 1.93
N PRO A 239 0.42 7.69 3.25
CA PRO A 239 -0.88 7.88 3.86
C PRO A 239 -1.40 9.32 3.78
N LEU A 240 -0.51 10.33 3.83
CA LEU A 240 -0.97 11.72 3.80
C LEU A 240 -1.35 12.20 2.40
N GLY A 241 -0.76 11.65 1.33
CA GLY A 241 -0.88 12.08 -0.07
C GLY A 241 -2.24 12.63 -0.51
N ASN A 242 -3.02 11.83 -1.24
CA ASN A 242 -4.34 12.29 -1.69
C ASN A 242 -5.39 12.23 -0.56
N ARG A 243 -5.16 11.44 0.48
CA ARG A 243 -6.12 11.21 1.57
C ARG A 243 -6.31 12.39 2.50
N LEU A 244 -5.27 13.17 2.76
CA LEU A 244 -5.41 14.34 3.63
C LEU A 244 -6.34 15.38 2.99
N LEU A 245 -6.20 15.62 1.68
CA LEU A 245 -7.11 16.50 0.94
C LEU A 245 -8.54 15.97 0.99
N VAL A 246 -8.73 14.67 0.76
CA VAL A 246 -10.04 13.99 0.82
C VAL A 246 -10.67 14.16 2.21
N LEU A 247 -9.91 13.91 3.26
CA LEU A 247 -10.36 14.03 4.65
C LEU A 247 -10.75 15.48 4.98
N LEU A 248 -9.94 16.45 4.57
CA LEU A 248 -10.24 17.88 4.77
C LEU A 248 -11.54 18.27 4.07
N LEU A 249 -11.76 17.82 2.83
CA LEU A 249 -12.97 18.12 2.08
C LEU A 249 -14.23 17.54 2.75
N ILE A 250 -14.14 16.32 3.29
CA ILE A 250 -15.22 15.69 4.05
C ILE A 250 -15.53 16.47 5.34
N ILE A 251 -14.49 16.82 6.11
CA ILE A 251 -14.65 17.56 7.38
C ILE A 251 -15.27 18.94 7.12
N LEU A 252 -14.77 19.66 6.12
CA LEU A 252 -15.27 20.99 5.76
C LEU A 252 -16.66 20.95 5.10
N GLY A 253 -17.15 19.77 4.72
CA GLY A 253 -18.45 19.61 4.06
C GLY A 253 -18.55 20.33 2.71
N ARG A 254 -17.43 20.61 2.06
CA ARG A 254 -17.42 21.27 0.75
C ARG A 254 -17.70 20.24 -0.33
N LYS A 255 -18.64 20.56 -1.23
CA LYS A 255 -18.79 19.83 -2.48
C LYS A 255 -17.49 19.99 -3.27
N ILE A 256 -16.95 18.88 -3.74
CA ILE A 256 -15.81 18.89 -4.66
C ILE A 256 -16.40 19.26 -6.02
N LEU A 257 -15.93 20.38 -6.59
CA LEU A 257 -16.29 20.82 -7.93
C LEU A 257 -15.63 19.93 -8.98
#